data_AF-A0A1V6TYH6-F1
#
_entry.id   AF-A0A1V6TYH6-F1
#
_cell.length_a   1.000
_cell.length_b   1.000
_cell.length_c   1.000
_cell.angle_alpha   90.00
_cell.angle_beta   90.00
_cell.angle_gamma   90.00
#
_symmetry.space_group_name_H-M   'P 1'
#
loop_
_entity.id
_entity.type
_entity.pdbx_description
1 polymer ?
#
loop_
_entity_poly.entity_id
_entity_poly.type
_entity_poly.pdbx_seq_one_letter_code
_entity_poly.pdbx_strand_id
1 'polypeptide(L)'
;MADLNRDSRARKASSKRSIMINGGIYGNFFQSPEVIPGLSLYIFATVILGQVQVGVKLEHAQAFLLAALYSNQICHPLQAHSWIWQASRACQILIRPGRYEMLEARITQDLVNFVYWSCVQLENEFLAEIDFPESGLSDSESRISQPSGKVILDQPNNLSASKLSKNAEQFRHHGSSVVQNDLEMSLFRWRKSLPRALQWQDAHPPTTYVNAARLRAKYYDMLHLIYRPTLFHVLHCGQTDVPKTSVGKPSVDLSMKSSSVRQIPLDLSSVRTQSMIEPSSPVRRDWKSPTVSAHELTGQHYRSCKICVESAILSAKAFDGIEDRLVLSNIFATAHAQFRKMLVLSAVYDSPIHHLVEGSILEPLLERTIRFLLRNGSISPTLRADARILSEIHERIFEGALSDI
;
A
#
# COMPACT_ATOMS: atom_id res chain seq x y z
N MET A 1 24.57 -46.26 -65.52
CA MET A 1 23.32 -46.84 -64.98
C MET A 1 23.59 -47.11 -63.51
N ALA A 2 23.20 -46.18 -62.63
CA ALA A 2 21.91 -46.20 -61.91
C ALA A 2 21.93 -47.34 -60.89
N ASP A 3 21.69 -47.20 -59.60
CA ASP A 3 21.05 -46.19 -58.76
C ASP A 3 21.49 -46.50 -57.32
N LEU A 4 21.42 -45.51 -56.42
CA LEU A 4 21.15 -45.63 -54.97
C LEU A 4 21.83 -44.47 -54.22
N ASN A 5 21.29 -43.28 -54.43
CA ASN A 5 21.46 -42.15 -53.53
C ASN A 5 20.08 -41.79 -52.99
N ARG A 6 19.71 -42.34 -51.82
CA ARG A 6 18.55 -41.87 -51.04
C ARG A 6 18.69 -42.30 -49.58
N ASP A 7 18.39 -41.34 -48.72
CA ASP A 7 18.11 -41.44 -47.27
C ASP A 7 19.26 -41.40 -46.27
N SER A 8 20.03 -40.31 -46.31
CA SER A 8 20.68 -39.73 -45.13
C SER A 8 19.97 -38.44 -44.69
N ARG A 9 18.79 -38.56 -44.06
CA ARG A 9 18.18 -37.50 -43.24
C ARG A 9 17.69 -38.06 -41.92
N ALA A 10 18.63 -38.23 -40.99
CA ALA A 10 18.35 -38.44 -39.57
C ALA A 10 17.63 -37.19 -39.02
N ARG A 11 16.30 -37.28 -38.85
CA ARG A 11 15.52 -36.31 -38.09
C ARG A 11 15.85 -36.48 -36.61
N LYS A 12 16.64 -35.55 -36.04
CA LYS A 12 16.67 -35.30 -34.59
C LYS A 12 15.30 -34.78 -34.17
N ALA A 13 14.39 -35.69 -33.79
CA ALA A 13 13.16 -35.33 -33.10
C ALA A 13 13.52 -35.07 -31.62
N SER A 14 13.58 -33.79 -31.25
CA SER A 14 13.63 -33.35 -29.85
C SER A 14 12.36 -33.82 -29.16
N SER A 15 12.52 -34.75 -28.21
CA SER A 15 11.45 -35.23 -27.33
C SER A 15 11.03 -34.10 -26.38
N LYS A 16 10.13 -33.22 -26.83
CA LYS A 16 9.35 -32.35 -25.95
C LYS A 16 8.42 -33.25 -25.14
N ARG A 17 8.79 -33.56 -23.89
CA ARG A 17 7.86 -34.12 -22.90
C ARG A 17 6.77 -33.09 -22.63
N SER A 18 5.66 -33.20 -23.34
CA SER A 18 4.39 -32.59 -22.95
C SER A 18 3.96 -33.25 -21.65
N ILE A 19 4.09 -32.54 -20.53
CA ILE A 19 3.52 -32.96 -19.26
C ILE A 19 2.06 -32.51 -19.31
N MET A 20 1.17 -33.42 -19.66
CA MET A 20 -0.28 -33.23 -19.48
C MET A 20 -0.54 -33.15 -17.97
N ILE A 21 -0.75 -31.94 -17.46
CA ILE A 21 -1.33 -31.71 -16.13
C ILE A 21 -2.83 -31.97 -16.29
N ASN A 22 -3.33 -33.03 -15.64
CA ASN A 22 -4.74 -33.40 -15.66
C ASN A 22 -5.63 -32.20 -15.30
N GLY A 23 -6.52 -31.88 -16.24
CA GLY A 23 -7.48 -30.78 -16.14
C GLY A 23 -8.47 -31.01 -15.00
N GLY A 24 -8.70 -29.94 -14.24
CA GLY A 24 -9.75 -29.88 -13.23
C GLY A 24 -10.05 -28.46 -12.79
N ILE A 25 -9.04 -27.58 -12.70
CA ILE A 25 -9.24 -26.18 -12.29
C ILE A 25 -8.40 -25.18 -13.12
N TYR A 26 -7.29 -25.61 -13.73
CA TYR A 26 -6.37 -24.73 -14.48
C TYR A 26 -6.46 -24.84 -16.01
N GLY A 27 -7.25 -25.77 -16.55
CA GLY A 27 -7.39 -25.98 -18.00
C GLY A 27 -7.95 -24.76 -18.74
N ASN A 28 -8.76 -23.94 -18.06
CA ASN A 28 -9.37 -22.74 -18.62
C ASN A 28 -8.44 -21.51 -18.61
N PHE A 29 -7.29 -21.54 -17.94
CA PHE A 29 -6.32 -20.44 -17.99
C PHE A 29 -5.42 -20.47 -19.23
N PHE A 30 -5.37 -21.59 -19.94
CA PHE A 30 -4.56 -21.73 -21.16
C PHE A 30 -5.25 -21.21 -22.43
N GLN A 31 -6.47 -20.68 -22.31
CA GLN A 31 -7.21 -20.01 -23.37
C GLN A 31 -7.58 -18.59 -22.95
N SER A 32 -6.59 -17.70 -22.90
CA SER A 32 -6.81 -16.25 -22.84
C SER A 32 -5.68 -15.53 -23.61
N PRO A 33 -5.95 -14.37 -24.24
CA PRO A 33 -5.08 -13.82 -25.30
C PRO A 33 -3.81 -13.11 -24.80
N GLU A 34 -3.55 -13.09 -23.48
CA GLU A 34 -2.38 -12.44 -22.89
C GLU A 34 -1.50 -13.45 -22.18
N VAL A 35 -0.31 -13.70 -22.73
CA VAL A 35 0.73 -14.50 -22.07
C VAL A 35 1.28 -13.67 -20.91
N ILE A 36 0.79 -13.92 -19.69
CA ILE A 36 1.37 -13.31 -18.48
C ILE A 36 2.83 -13.79 -18.33
N PRO A 37 3.82 -12.87 -18.35
CA PRO A 37 5.23 -13.26 -18.36
C PRO A 37 5.61 -14.09 -17.13
N GLY A 38 6.15 -15.28 -17.37
CA GLY A 38 6.63 -16.16 -16.29
C GLY A 38 5.54 -16.93 -15.54
N LEU A 39 4.26 -16.87 -15.95
CA LEU A 39 3.18 -17.53 -15.22
C LEU A 39 3.34 -19.05 -15.14
N SER A 40 3.82 -19.69 -16.20
CA SER A 40 4.10 -21.13 -16.19
C SER A 40 5.19 -21.51 -15.19
N LEU A 41 6.24 -20.68 -15.07
CA LEU A 41 7.31 -20.86 -14.08
C LEU A 41 6.78 -20.65 -12.67
N TYR A 42 5.96 -19.63 -12.47
CA TYR A 42 5.32 -19.37 -11.19
C TYR A 42 4.43 -20.55 -10.76
N ILE A 43 3.56 -21.05 -11.64
CA ILE A 43 2.70 -22.22 -11.36
C ILE A 43 3.55 -23.44 -11.00
N PHE A 44 4.64 -23.69 -11.73
CA PHE A 44 5.54 -24.79 -11.40
C PHE A 44 6.21 -24.60 -10.03
N ALA A 45 6.66 -23.38 -9.72
CA ALA A 45 7.25 -23.05 -8.43
C ALA A 45 6.24 -23.19 -7.28
N THR A 46 4.97 -22.80 -7.45
CA THR A 46 3.96 -22.96 -6.39
C THR A 46 3.62 -24.42 -6.12
N VAL A 47 3.72 -25.31 -7.11
CA VAL A 47 3.60 -26.76 -6.89
C VAL A 47 4.72 -27.27 -5.96
N ILE A 48 5.97 -26.85 -6.21
CA ILE A 48 7.11 -27.20 -5.35
C ILE A 48 6.93 -26.60 -3.95
N LEU A 49 6.57 -25.31 -3.86
CA LEU A 49 6.33 -24.63 -2.58
C LEU A 49 5.18 -25.26 -1.79
N GLY A 50 4.19 -25.83 -2.49
CA GLY A 50 3.10 -26.62 -1.90
C GLY A 50 3.59 -27.86 -1.14
N GLN A 51 4.74 -28.43 -1.51
CA GLN A 51 5.34 -29.57 -0.82
C GLN A 51 6.18 -29.17 0.41
N VAL A 52 6.59 -27.90 0.49
CA VAL A 52 7.44 -27.38 1.58
C VAL A 52 6.75 -26.28 2.40
N GLN A 53 5.42 -26.33 2.49
CA GLN A 53 4.62 -25.29 3.17
C GLN A 53 5.00 -25.07 4.63
N VAL A 54 5.57 -26.05 5.32
CA VAL A 54 5.99 -25.96 6.75
C VAL A 54 7.48 -25.61 6.88
N GLY A 55 8.16 -25.27 5.77
CA GLY A 55 9.57 -24.90 5.79
C GLY A 55 9.87 -23.69 6.68
N VAL A 56 10.96 -23.78 7.44
CA VAL A 56 11.38 -22.78 8.46
C VAL A 56 12.83 -22.30 8.30
N LYS A 57 13.46 -22.64 7.19
CA LYS A 57 14.81 -22.16 6.85
C LYS A 57 14.74 -20.86 6.07
N LEU A 58 15.86 -20.14 6.00
CA LEU A 58 15.97 -18.86 5.28
C LEU A 58 15.52 -18.97 3.81
N GLU A 59 15.88 -20.06 3.14
CA GLU A 59 15.56 -20.30 1.73
C GLU A 59 14.05 -20.45 1.52
N HIS A 60 13.33 -21.03 2.49
CA HIS A 60 11.87 -21.13 2.42
C HIS A 60 11.23 -19.76 2.52
N ALA A 61 11.67 -18.94 3.49
CA ALA A 61 11.14 -17.59 3.67
C ALA A 61 11.41 -16.72 2.41
N GLN A 62 12.61 -16.82 1.84
CA GLN A 62 12.96 -16.15 0.58
C GLN A 62 12.09 -16.62 -0.59
N ALA A 63 11.85 -17.93 -0.72
CA ALA A 63 11.05 -18.47 -1.80
C ALA A 63 9.56 -18.10 -1.66
N PHE A 64 9.02 -18.09 -0.44
CA PHE A 64 7.67 -17.57 -0.16
C PHE A 64 7.55 -16.09 -0.49
N LEU A 65 8.52 -15.25 -0.10
CA LEU A 65 8.54 -13.84 -0.47
C LEU A 65 8.58 -13.65 -2.00
N LEU A 66 9.40 -14.43 -2.71
CA LEU A 66 9.46 -14.36 -4.17
C LEU A 66 8.11 -14.72 -4.82
N ALA A 67 7.44 -15.74 -4.29
CA ALA A 67 6.10 -16.11 -4.73
C ALA A 67 5.07 -15.00 -4.44
N ALA A 68 5.16 -14.35 -3.28
CA ALA A 68 4.32 -13.21 -2.92
C ALA A 68 4.51 -12.03 -3.88
N LEU A 69 5.77 -11.66 -4.16
CA LEU A 69 6.11 -10.55 -5.06
C LEU A 69 5.59 -10.79 -6.47
N TYR A 70 5.68 -12.02 -6.97
CA TYR A 70 5.11 -12.39 -8.26
C TYR A 70 3.57 -12.30 -8.25
N SER A 71 2.90 -12.85 -7.23
CA SER A 71 1.44 -12.71 -7.07
C SER A 71 0.99 -11.24 -7.05
N ASN A 72 1.77 -10.38 -6.38
CA ASN A 72 1.52 -8.95 -6.40
C ASN A 72 1.68 -8.35 -7.80
N GLN A 73 2.68 -8.74 -8.60
CA GLN A 73 2.85 -8.24 -9.99
C GLN A 73 1.67 -8.54 -10.91
N ILE A 74 0.93 -9.61 -10.63
CA ILE A 74 -0.26 -10.00 -11.40
C ILE A 74 -1.56 -9.54 -10.72
N CYS A 75 -1.47 -8.64 -9.74
CA CYS A 75 -2.62 -8.08 -9.02
C CYS A 75 -3.49 -9.12 -8.30
N HIS A 76 -2.87 -10.15 -7.71
CA HIS A 76 -3.53 -11.17 -6.88
C HIS A 76 -3.23 -10.96 -5.37
N PRO A 77 -3.81 -9.93 -4.72
CA PRO A 77 -3.44 -9.52 -3.37
C PRO A 77 -3.67 -10.63 -2.32
N LEU A 78 -4.78 -11.36 -2.39
CA LEU A 78 -5.09 -12.44 -1.42
C LEU A 78 -4.09 -13.61 -1.52
N GLN A 79 -3.68 -13.96 -2.74
CA GLN A 79 -2.68 -15.00 -2.96
C GLN A 79 -1.31 -14.54 -2.46
N ALA A 80 -0.94 -13.28 -2.74
CA ALA A 80 0.29 -12.70 -2.23
C ALA A 80 0.33 -12.70 -0.70
N HIS A 81 -0.78 -12.34 -0.04
CA HIS A 81 -0.88 -12.38 1.42
C HIS A 81 -0.67 -13.77 2.00
N SER A 82 -1.25 -14.80 1.39
CA SER A 82 -1.00 -16.18 1.83
C SER A 82 0.50 -16.50 1.84
N TRP A 83 1.23 -16.10 0.79
CA TRP A 83 2.68 -16.28 0.73
C TRP A 83 3.45 -15.40 1.73
N ILE A 84 3.05 -14.14 1.92
CA ILE A 84 3.62 -13.25 2.93
C ILE A 84 3.47 -13.88 4.31
N TRP A 85 2.29 -14.40 4.65
CA TRP A 85 2.03 -15.08 5.90
C TRP A 85 2.94 -16.29 6.13
N GLN A 86 3.12 -17.13 5.10
CA GLN A 86 4.02 -18.28 5.16
C GLN A 86 5.47 -17.85 5.40
N ALA A 87 5.91 -16.78 4.72
CA ALA A 87 7.22 -16.17 4.96
C ALA A 87 7.33 -15.62 6.38
N SER A 88 6.31 -14.90 6.87
CA SER A 88 6.28 -14.34 8.22
C SER A 88 6.37 -15.42 9.29
N ARG A 89 5.63 -16.52 9.15
CA ARG A 89 5.73 -17.67 10.07
C ARG A 89 7.14 -18.28 10.06
N ALA A 90 7.75 -18.47 8.89
CA ALA A 90 9.13 -18.96 8.81
C ALA A 90 10.11 -17.99 9.48
N CYS A 91 9.93 -16.69 9.26
CA CYS A 91 10.71 -15.62 9.88
C CYS A 91 10.62 -15.64 11.40
N GLN A 92 9.43 -15.77 11.98
CA GLN A 92 9.25 -15.84 13.43
C GLN A 92 10.11 -16.93 14.08
N ILE A 93 10.27 -18.07 13.39
CA ILE A 93 11.08 -19.19 13.88
C ILE A 93 12.58 -18.93 13.68
N LEU A 94 12.96 -18.16 12.66
CA LEU A 94 14.35 -17.73 12.42
C LEU A 94 14.81 -16.68 13.44
N ILE A 95 13.92 -15.78 13.86
CA ILE A 95 14.24 -14.67 14.77
C ILE A 95 14.07 -14.99 16.26
N ARG A 96 13.76 -16.25 16.62
CA ARG A 96 13.60 -16.65 18.02
C ARG A 96 14.86 -16.36 18.83
N PRO A 97 14.71 -15.92 20.10
CA PRO A 97 15.84 -15.79 21.01
C PRO A 97 16.64 -17.09 21.11
N GLY A 98 17.96 -16.97 21.25
CA GLY A 98 18.93 -18.05 21.12
C GLY A 98 19.32 -18.28 19.67
N ARG A 99 18.35 -18.57 18.78
CA ARG A 99 18.66 -18.92 17.39
C ARG A 99 19.20 -17.74 16.59
N TYR A 100 18.62 -16.55 16.77
CA TYR A 100 19.05 -15.33 16.08
C TYR A 100 20.43 -14.86 16.54
N GLU A 101 20.71 -14.94 17.83
CA GLU A 101 21.96 -14.54 18.45
C GLU A 101 23.10 -15.52 18.13
N MET A 102 22.79 -16.80 17.86
CA MET A 102 23.73 -17.84 17.42
C MET A 102 24.02 -17.85 15.92
N LEU A 103 23.50 -16.89 15.13
CA LEU A 103 23.82 -16.81 13.70
C LEU A 103 25.29 -16.43 13.51
N GLU A 104 26.16 -17.44 13.40
CA GLU A 104 27.63 -17.33 13.35
C GLU A 104 28.15 -16.47 12.18
N ALA A 105 27.39 -16.41 11.08
CA ALA A 105 27.77 -15.67 9.89
C ALA A 105 27.05 -14.32 9.78
N ARG A 106 27.83 -13.23 9.75
CA ARG A 106 27.35 -11.86 9.53
C ARG A 106 26.44 -11.75 8.28
N ILE A 107 26.73 -12.52 7.24
CA ILE A 107 25.95 -12.54 5.99
C ILE A 107 24.58 -13.20 6.21
N THR A 108 24.52 -14.36 6.87
CA THR A 108 23.27 -15.07 7.13
C THR A 108 22.36 -14.24 8.05
N GLN A 109 22.92 -13.61 9.08
CA GLN A 109 22.15 -12.71 9.94
C GLN A 109 21.62 -11.49 9.15
N ASP A 110 22.42 -10.92 8.24
CA ASP A 110 21.98 -9.83 7.38
C ASP A 110 20.82 -10.23 6.46
N LEU A 111 20.87 -11.43 5.89
CA LEU A 111 19.80 -11.98 5.06
C LEU A 111 18.54 -12.27 5.87
N VAL A 112 18.66 -12.78 7.09
CA VAL A 112 17.51 -12.96 8.01
C VAL A 112 16.88 -11.61 8.34
N ASN A 113 17.68 -10.59 8.64
CA ASN A 113 17.19 -9.23 8.85
C ASN A 113 16.48 -8.69 7.61
N PHE A 114 17.05 -8.91 6.42
CA PHE A 114 16.45 -8.46 5.17
C PHE A 114 15.10 -9.11 4.90
N VAL A 115 15.00 -10.43 5.07
CA VAL A 115 13.73 -11.16 4.92
C VAL A 115 12.73 -10.72 5.99
N TYR A 116 13.13 -10.57 7.25
CA TYR A 116 12.28 -10.07 8.33
C TYR A 116 11.66 -8.71 8.00
N TRP A 117 12.49 -7.72 7.65
CA TRP A 117 12.00 -6.37 7.34
C TRP A 117 11.21 -6.32 6.02
N SER A 118 11.46 -7.24 5.08
CA SER A 118 10.64 -7.39 3.88
C SER A 118 9.25 -7.94 4.22
N CYS A 119 9.16 -8.94 5.11
CA CYS A 119 7.88 -9.45 5.61
C CYS A 119 7.08 -8.34 6.31
N VAL A 120 7.70 -7.64 7.28
CA VAL A 120 7.06 -6.53 8.01
C VAL A 120 6.55 -5.45 7.04
N GLN A 121 7.37 -5.06 6.05
CA GLN A 121 6.96 -4.07 5.06
C GLN A 121 5.74 -4.52 4.24
N LEU A 122 5.77 -5.74 3.70
CA LEU A 122 4.71 -6.25 2.83
C LEU A 122 3.43 -6.57 3.59
N GLU A 123 3.55 -7.08 4.82
CA GLU A 123 2.43 -7.35 5.72
C GLU A 123 1.71 -6.05 6.07
N ASN A 124 2.43 -5.01 6.51
CA ASN A 124 1.80 -3.75 6.88
C ASN A 124 1.18 -3.02 5.68
N GLU A 125 1.77 -3.12 4.48
CA GLU A 125 1.15 -2.63 3.24
C GLU A 125 -0.20 -3.31 2.96
N PHE A 126 -0.35 -4.56 3.39
CA PHE A 126 -1.58 -5.34 3.19
C PHE A 126 -2.62 -5.08 4.27
N LEU A 127 -2.21 -5.09 5.55
CA LEU A 127 -3.05 -4.80 6.71
C LEU A 127 -3.60 -3.37 6.70
N ALA A 128 -2.94 -2.44 5.99
CA ALA A 128 -3.46 -1.11 5.76
C ALA A 128 -4.72 -1.07 4.87
N GLU A 129 -4.93 -2.09 4.03
CA GLU A 129 -6.00 -2.15 3.03
C GLU A 129 -7.08 -3.19 3.39
N ILE A 130 -6.70 -4.29 4.06
CA ILE A 130 -7.59 -5.42 4.34
C ILE A 130 -7.45 -5.84 5.81
N ASP A 131 -8.58 -6.04 6.48
CA ASP A 131 -8.65 -6.46 7.89
C ASP A 131 -8.44 -7.97 8.01
N PHE A 132 -7.16 -8.37 7.97
CA PHE A 132 -6.70 -9.71 8.29
C PHE A 132 -5.96 -9.72 9.63
N PRO A 133 -5.85 -10.88 10.29
CA PRO A 133 -5.06 -10.98 11.51
C PRO A 133 -3.59 -10.68 11.21
N GLU A 134 -2.90 -10.07 12.16
CA GLU A 134 -1.45 -9.88 12.10
C GLU A 134 -0.71 -11.19 12.36
N SER A 135 0.45 -11.38 11.74
CA SER A 135 1.27 -12.56 12.02
C SER A 135 1.90 -12.50 13.42
N GLY A 136 2.14 -11.31 13.96
CA GLY A 136 2.90 -11.08 15.19
C GLY A 136 4.39 -10.78 14.97
N LEU A 137 4.83 -10.51 13.72
CA LEU A 137 6.20 -10.06 13.47
C LEU A 137 6.51 -8.68 14.08
N SER A 138 5.50 -7.80 14.15
CA SER A 138 5.59 -6.44 14.67
C SER A 138 6.13 -6.39 16.12
N ASP A 139 5.83 -7.41 16.92
CA ASP A 139 6.27 -7.54 18.31
C ASP A 139 7.80 -7.61 18.46
N SER A 140 8.47 -8.14 17.44
CA SER A 140 9.93 -8.36 17.47
C SER A 140 10.73 -7.19 16.90
N GLU A 141 10.08 -6.13 16.41
CA GLU A 141 10.75 -5.07 15.65
C GLU A 141 11.82 -4.30 16.43
N SER A 142 11.66 -4.18 17.75
CA SER A 142 12.63 -3.51 18.61
C SER A 142 13.93 -4.31 18.80
N ARG A 143 13.87 -5.64 18.63
CA ARG A 143 15.01 -6.55 18.78
C ARG A 143 15.79 -6.73 17.49
N ILE A 144 15.11 -6.71 16.34
CA ILE A 144 15.74 -7.05 15.06
C ILE A 144 16.49 -5.85 14.48
N SER A 145 17.76 -6.08 14.13
CA SER A 145 18.61 -5.04 13.55
C SER A 145 18.20 -4.72 12.12
N GLN A 146 18.45 -3.48 11.68
CA GLN A 146 18.27 -3.11 10.28
C GLN A 146 19.26 -3.88 9.39
N PRO A 147 18.88 -4.28 8.16
CA PRO A 147 19.80 -4.92 7.24
C PRO A 147 20.90 -3.94 6.85
N SER A 148 22.14 -4.39 6.85
CA SER A 148 23.33 -3.59 6.52
C SER A 148 23.46 -3.28 5.03
N GLY A 149 22.77 -4.05 4.18
CA GLY A 149 22.73 -3.86 2.73
C GLY A 149 24.03 -4.25 2.00
N LYS A 150 25.10 -4.60 2.72
CA LYS A 150 26.42 -4.90 2.18
C LYS A 150 26.49 -6.12 1.27
N VAL A 151 25.52 -7.04 1.43
CA VAL A 151 25.47 -8.29 0.66
C VAL A 151 24.72 -8.10 -0.67
N ILE A 152 23.81 -7.12 -0.75
CA ILE A 152 22.82 -7.01 -1.84
C ILE A 152 23.09 -5.79 -2.72
N LEU A 153 23.73 -4.75 -2.19
CA LEU A 153 23.96 -3.49 -2.90
C LEU A 153 25.45 -3.11 -2.83
N ASP A 154 26.09 -2.94 -3.98
CA ASP A 154 27.41 -2.30 -4.11
C ASP A 154 27.36 -0.78 -3.76
N GLN A 155 26.22 -0.31 -3.25
CA GLN A 155 26.00 1.01 -2.66
C GLN A 155 25.14 0.92 -1.40
N PRO A 156 25.52 1.57 -0.28
CA PRO A 156 24.81 1.47 0.99
C PRO A 156 23.52 2.29 0.96
N ASN A 157 22.43 1.74 0.41
CA ASN A 157 21.10 2.30 0.60
C ASN A 157 20.45 1.66 1.82
N ASN A 158 20.68 2.27 2.99
CA ASN A 158 19.87 2.07 4.19
C ASN A 158 18.44 2.59 3.94
N LEU A 159 17.63 1.83 3.21
CA LEU A 159 16.22 2.11 3.00
C LEU A 159 15.45 1.74 4.27
N SER A 160 15.54 2.59 5.30
CA SER A 160 14.65 2.52 6.47
C SER A 160 13.24 2.99 6.07
N ALA A 161 12.54 2.15 5.32
CA ALA A 161 11.11 2.28 5.08
C ALA A 161 10.28 1.69 6.24
N SER A 162 10.91 0.97 7.17
CA SER A 162 10.28 0.40 8.37
C SER A 162 9.76 1.46 9.35
N LYS A 163 10.50 2.57 9.51
CA LYS A 163 10.11 3.67 10.42
C LYS A 163 8.85 4.42 9.98
N LEU A 164 8.46 4.31 8.70
CA LEU A 164 7.25 4.97 8.18
C LEU A 164 5.98 4.14 8.45
N SER A 165 6.09 2.84 8.65
CA SER A 165 4.93 1.94 8.76
C SER A 165 4.21 2.03 10.10
N LYS A 166 4.97 2.08 11.22
CA LYS A 166 4.38 2.17 12.59
C LYS A 166 3.55 3.42 12.81
N ASN A 167 3.96 4.47 12.13
CA ASN A 167 3.33 5.76 12.17
C ASN A 167 1.88 5.60 11.66
N ALA A 168 1.65 5.02 10.48
CA ALA A 168 0.31 4.90 9.89
C ALA A 168 -0.76 4.20 10.79
N GLU A 169 -0.37 3.24 11.63
CA GLU A 169 -1.30 2.50 12.50
C GLU A 169 -1.70 3.26 13.78
N GLN A 170 -0.78 4.02 14.38
CA GLN A 170 -1.05 4.84 15.57
C GLN A 170 -2.03 6.00 15.28
N PHE A 171 -2.22 6.38 14.02
CA PHE A 171 -3.00 7.55 13.60
C PHE A 171 -4.47 7.29 13.30
N ARG A 172 -4.95 6.07 13.50
CA ARG A 172 -6.37 5.75 13.28
C ARG A 172 -7.32 6.39 14.30
N HIS A 173 -6.83 7.00 15.39
CA HIS A 173 -7.67 7.44 16.51
C HIS A 173 -7.50 8.88 17.06
N HIS A 174 -6.54 9.70 16.61
CA HIS A 174 -6.29 11.02 17.25
C HIS A 174 -6.06 12.17 16.25
N GLY A 175 -7.13 12.90 15.92
CA GLY A 175 -7.12 14.08 15.03
C GLY A 175 -6.68 15.40 15.69
N SER A 176 -5.74 15.38 16.63
CA SER A 176 -5.24 16.61 17.26
C SER A 176 -4.21 17.31 16.36
N SER A 177 -4.34 18.63 16.21
CA SER A 177 -3.39 19.49 15.47
C SER A 177 -1.94 19.32 15.95
N VAL A 178 -1.75 19.06 17.26
CA VAL A 178 -0.41 18.83 17.84
C VAL A 178 0.21 17.54 17.29
N VAL A 179 -0.57 16.45 17.24
CA VAL A 179 -0.12 15.16 16.71
C VAL A 179 0.21 15.30 15.23
N GLN A 180 -0.60 16.02 14.44
CA GLN A 180 -0.29 16.25 13.02
C GLN A 180 1.07 16.92 12.81
N ASN A 181 1.37 17.96 13.58
CA ASN A 181 2.64 18.70 13.45
C ASN A 181 3.85 17.86 13.85
N ASP A 182 3.75 17.05 14.92
CA ASP A 182 4.85 16.18 15.36
C ASP A 182 5.19 15.12 14.30
N LEU A 183 4.18 14.66 13.55
CA LEU A 183 4.33 13.68 12.48
C LEU A 183 4.86 14.29 11.21
N GLU A 184 4.35 15.46 10.81
CA GLU A 184 4.93 16.23 9.71
C GLU A 184 6.42 16.46 9.97
N MET A 185 6.78 16.86 11.19
CA MET A 185 8.16 17.06 11.61
C MET A 185 8.98 15.77 11.57
N SER A 186 8.41 14.65 12.02
CA SER A 186 9.07 13.34 11.98
C SER A 186 9.33 12.87 10.55
N LEU A 187 8.36 13.04 9.65
CA LEU A 187 8.50 12.75 8.21
C LEU A 187 9.56 13.65 7.58
N PHE A 188 9.56 14.94 7.90
CA PHE A 188 10.56 15.89 7.41
C PHE A 188 11.98 15.49 7.84
N ARG A 189 12.17 15.13 9.11
CA ARG A 189 13.46 14.61 9.61
C ARG A 189 13.87 13.34 8.89
N TRP A 190 12.93 12.43 8.64
CA TRP A 190 13.20 11.21 7.87
C TRP A 190 13.69 11.54 6.46
N ARG A 191 13.00 12.41 5.72
CA ARG A 191 13.41 12.87 4.38
C ARG A 191 14.82 13.48 4.39
N LYS A 192 15.16 14.26 5.41
CA LYS A 192 16.49 14.87 5.58
C LYS A 192 17.58 13.86 5.96
N SER A 193 17.21 12.76 6.60
CA SER A 193 18.15 11.69 6.98
C SER A 193 18.56 10.77 5.82
N LEU A 194 17.88 10.86 4.67
CA LEU A 194 18.20 10.04 3.51
C LEU A 194 19.59 10.38 2.92
N PRO A 195 20.28 9.43 2.27
CA PRO A 195 21.49 9.71 1.50
C PRO A 195 21.26 10.80 0.46
N ARG A 196 22.28 11.62 0.19
CA ARG A 196 22.17 12.79 -0.72
C ARG A 196 21.60 12.44 -2.10
N ALA A 197 21.91 11.25 -2.62
CA ALA A 197 21.39 10.76 -3.90
C ALA A 197 19.88 10.48 -3.91
N LEU A 198 19.28 10.23 -2.73
CA LEU A 198 17.85 9.93 -2.56
C LEU A 198 17.05 11.12 -2.02
N GLN A 199 17.71 12.24 -1.67
CA GLN A 199 17.02 13.45 -1.24
C GLN A 199 16.40 14.18 -2.43
N TRP A 200 15.28 14.86 -2.19
CA TRP A 200 14.59 15.66 -3.21
C TRP A 200 13.98 16.93 -2.62
N GLN A 201 13.57 17.85 -3.49
CA GLN A 201 12.75 19.02 -3.20
C GLN A 201 11.41 18.88 -3.93
N ASP A 202 10.35 19.50 -3.42
CA ASP A 202 9.00 19.32 -3.99
C ASP A 202 8.86 19.93 -5.40
N ALA A 203 9.71 20.91 -5.72
CA ALA A 203 9.80 21.51 -7.04
C ALA A 203 10.60 20.66 -8.06
N HIS A 204 11.30 19.61 -7.61
CA HIS A 204 12.05 18.76 -8.54
C HIS A 204 11.08 17.92 -9.41
N PRO A 205 11.39 17.74 -10.70
CA PRO A 205 10.59 16.88 -11.55
C PRO A 205 10.59 15.42 -11.06
N PRO A 206 9.62 14.61 -11.48
CA PRO A 206 9.60 13.16 -11.25
C PRO A 206 10.94 12.52 -11.64
N THR A 207 11.40 11.58 -10.83
CA THR A 207 12.69 10.91 -11.03
C THR A 207 12.52 9.68 -11.91
N THR A 208 13.54 9.37 -12.72
CA THR A 208 13.64 8.14 -13.52
C THR A 208 14.08 6.92 -12.69
N TYR A 209 14.47 7.12 -11.43
CA TYR A 209 14.90 6.04 -10.56
C TYR A 209 13.76 5.53 -9.68
N VAL A 210 13.31 4.28 -9.93
CA VAL A 210 12.13 3.67 -9.30
C VAL A 210 12.17 3.73 -7.77
N ASN A 211 13.32 3.45 -7.15
CA ASN A 211 13.40 3.48 -5.68
C ASN A 211 13.26 4.90 -5.12
N ALA A 212 13.83 5.91 -5.78
CA ALA A 212 13.63 7.30 -5.37
C ALA A 212 12.17 7.73 -5.58
N ALA A 213 11.55 7.37 -6.71
CA ALA A 213 10.13 7.61 -6.97
C ALA A 213 9.24 7.00 -5.89
N ARG A 214 9.53 5.75 -5.49
CA ARG A 214 8.81 5.05 -4.42
C ARG A 214 8.96 5.74 -3.06
N LEU A 215 10.14 6.23 -2.72
CA LEU A 215 10.34 6.99 -1.47
C LEU A 215 9.56 8.32 -1.47
N ARG A 216 9.54 9.02 -2.61
CA ARG A 216 8.74 10.24 -2.80
C ARG A 216 7.25 9.93 -2.63
N ALA A 217 6.74 8.92 -3.33
CA ALA A 217 5.35 8.49 -3.24
C ALA A 217 4.96 8.17 -1.79
N LYS A 218 5.75 7.35 -1.08
CA LYS A 218 5.49 7.00 0.33
C LYS A 218 5.47 8.21 1.25
N TYR A 219 6.39 9.15 1.06
CA TYR A 219 6.42 10.39 1.87
C TYR A 219 5.14 11.20 1.70
N TYR A 220 4.73 11.45 0.46
CA TYR A 220 3.53 12.23 0.16
C TYR A 220 2.24 11.49 0.52
N ASP A 221 2.21 10.15 0.38
CA ASP A 221 1.09 9.33 0.87
C ASP A 221 0.89 9.47 2.38
N MET A 222 1.99 9.51 3.16
CA MET A 222 1.91 9.71 4.60
C MET A 222 1.44 11.12 4.97
N LEU A 223 1.93 12.16 4.29
CA LEU A 223 1.43 13.53 4.50
C LEU A 223 -0.05 13.63 4.16
N HIS A 224 -0.46 13.06 3.03
CA HIS A 224 -1.87 12.99 2.64
C HIS A 224 -2.69 12.30 3.73
N LEU A 225 -2.23 11.16 4.25
CA LEU A 225 -2.91 10.41 5.31
C LEU A 225 -3.04 11.22 6.62
N ILE A 226 -2.00 11.94 7.05
CA ILE A 226 -1.98 12.75 8.28
C ILE A 226 -3.06 13.85 8.23
N TYR A 227 -3.22 14.52 7.09
CA TYR A 227 -4.13 15.66 6.95
C TYR A 227 -5.51 15.29 6.39
N ARG A 228 -5.70 14.07 5.87
CA ARG A 228 -6.98 13.61 5.34
C ARG A 228 -8.15 13.72 6.31
N PRO A 229 -8.01 13.46 7.63
CA PRO A 229 -9.11 13.66 8.58
C PRO A 229 -9.57 15.12 8.65
N THR A 230 -8.64 16.08 8.61
CA THR A 230 -8.98 17.51 8.58
C THR A 230 -9.69 17.88 7.29
N LEU A 231 -9.19 17.41 6.14
CA LEU A 231 -9.85 17.61 4.86
C LEU A 231 -11.26 17.02 4.84
N PHE A 232 -11.43 15.80 5.37
CA PHE A 232 -12.72 15.15 5.50
C PHE A 232 -13.69 15.97 6.35
N HIS A 233 -13.25 16.46 7.51
CA HIS A 233 -14.05 17.29 8.40
C HIS A 233 -14.51 18.59 7.71
N VAL A 234 -13.61 19.25 6.97
CA VAL A 234 -13.94 20.46 6.21
C VAL A 234 -14.97 20.17 5.11
N LEU A 235 -14.79 19.08 4.35
CA LEU A 235 -15.70 18.71 3.26
C LEU A 235 -17.09 18.26 3.76
N HIS A 236 -17.17 17.60 4.92
CA HIS A 236 -18.40 16.93 5.36
C HIS A 236 -19.09 17.58 6.53
N CYS A 237 -18.37 18.08 7.53
CA CYS A 237 -19.00 18.62 8.72
C CYS A 237 -19.28 20.12 8.58
N GLY A 238 -18.51 20.82 7.76
CA GLY A 238 -18.39 22.26 7.88
C GLY A 238 -18.01 22.68 9.31
N GLN A 239 -17.96 23.96 9.64
CA GLN A 239 -17.89 24.35 11.05
C GLN A 239 -19.26 24.13 11.70
N THR A 240 -19.68 22.87 11.90
CA THR A 240 -20.69 22.60 12.92
C THR A 240 -20.08 22.99 14.24
N ASP A 241 -20.59 24.07 14.83
CA ASP A 241 -20.29 24.52 16.18
C ASP A 241 -19.98 23.32 17.07
N VAL A 242 -18.77 23.31 17.62
CA VAL A 242 -18.44 22.52 18.81
C VAL A 242 -19.60 22.77 19.78
N PRO A 243 -20.36 21.75 20.24
CA PRO A 243 -21.27 21.96 21.33
C PRO A 243 -20.40 22.49 22.47
N LYS A 244 -20.58 23.76 22.84
CA LYS A 244 -20.01 24.31 24.06
C LYS A 244 -20.54 23.39 25.17
N THR A 245 -19.74 22.40 25.57
CA THR A 245 -20.02 21.60 26.75
C THR A 245 -20.00 22.57 27.91
N SER A 246 -21.20 23.02 28.27
CA SER A 246 -21.49 23.65 29.52
C SER A 246 -20.84 22.82 30.61
N VAL A 247 -19.97 23.47 31.38
CA VAL A 247 -19.35 22.92 32.59
C VAL A 247 -20.47 22.52 33.55
N GLY A 248 -20.89 21.26 33.47
CA GLY A 248 -21.74 20.60 34.45
C GLY A 248 -20.87 19.67 35.26
N LYS A 249 -20.49 20.08 36.47
CA LYS A 249 -19.92 19.18 37.47
C LYS A 249 -20.92 18.04 37.75
N PRO A 250 -20.48 16.78 37.84
CA PRO A 250 -21.10 15.82 38.73
C PRO A 250 -20.25 15.68 39.99
N SER A 251 -20.88 16.00 41.10
CA SER A 251 -20.42 15.79 42.46
C SER A 251 -20.49 14.29 42.83
N VAL A 252 -19.41 13.82 43.48
CA VAL A 252 -19.25 12.72 44.47
C VAL A 252 -19.90 11.34 44.20
N ASP A 253 -19.11 10.26 44.20
CA ASP A 253 -19.00 9.47 45.44
C ASP A 253 -17.71 8.62 45.52
N LEU A 254 -17.01 8.76 46.65
CA LEU A 254 -15.78 8.03 46.98
C LEU A 254 -16.17 6.78 47.77
N SER A 255 -15.98 5.61 47.17
CA SER A 255 -16.00 4.34 47.90
C SER A 255 -14.79 3.50 47.52
N MET A 256 -13.75 3.60 48.36
CA MET A 256 -12.64 2.67 48.37
C MET A 256 -13.11 1.33 48.92
N LYS A 257 -13.00 0.26 48.13
CA LYS A 257 -12.85 -1.10 48.65
C LYS A 257 -11.62 -1.75 48.02
N SER A 258 -10.71 -2.12 48.91
CA SER A 258 -9.42 -2.73 48.68
C SER A 258 -9.52 -4.18 48.21
N SER A 259 -8.44 -4.59 47.51
CA SER A 259 -7.91 -5.95 47.33
C SER A 259 -8.61 -6.92 46.38
N SER A 260 -8.07 -7.05 45.17
CA SER A 260 -7.30 -8.24 44.76
C SER A 260 -6.63 -7.98 43.41
N VAL A 261 -5.32 -8.24 43.33
CA VAL A 261 -4.56 -8.25 42.07
C VAL A 261 -5.15 -9.35 41.19
N ARG A 262 -5.93 -8.96 40.18
CA ARG A 262 -6.33 -9.83 39.09
C ARG A 262 -5.86 -9.21 37.79
N GLN A 263 -5.16 -10.05 37.03
CA GLN A 263 -4.71 -9.81 35.65
C GLN A 263 -5.80 -9.09 34.85
N ILE A 264 -5.44 -7.98 34.22
CA ILE A 264 -6.27 -7.35 33.19
C ILE A 264 -6.10 -8.22 31.94
N PRO A 265 -7.16 -8.87 31.42
CA PRO A 265 -7.14 -9.37 30.06
C PRO A 265 -7.16 -8.12 29.17
N LEU A 266 -6.06 -7.85 28.47
CA LEU A 266 -6.08 -6.95 27.32
C LEU A 266 -6.82 -7.71 26.21
N ASP A 267 -8.14 -7.57 26.22
CA ASP A 267 -9.03 -8.10 25.20
C ASP A 267 -8.79 -7.29 23.90
N LEU A 268 -7.79 -7.73 23.14
CA LEU A 268 -7.34 -7.16 21.87
C LEU A 268 -8.21 -7.69 20.73
N SER A 269 -9.54 -7.57 20.86
CA SER A 269 -10.51 -8.11 19.90
C SER A 269 -11.62 -7.13 19.52
N SER A 270 -11.33 -5.83 19.55
CA SER A 270 -12.25 -4.79 19.11
C SER A 270 -11.46 -3.69 18.41
N VAL A 271 -11.94 -3.27 17.22
CA VAL A 271 -11.39 -2.24 16.31
C VAL A 271 -10.38 -2.80 15.29
N ARG A 272 -10.75 -3.69 14.36
CA ARG A 272 -11.76 -3.65 13.27
C ARG A 272 -11.42 -2.59 12.21
N THR A 273 -11.52 -3.00 10.92
CA THR A 273 -11.58 -2.22 9.66
C THR A 273 -11.81 -0.70 9.79
N GLN A 274 -11.51 0.05 8.73
CA GLN A 274 -12.37 1.19 8.39
C GLN A 274 -13.83 0.72 8.23
N SER A 275 -14.52 0.42 9.32
CA SER A 275 -15.79 1.05 9.56
C SER A 275 -15.46 2.53 9.49
N MET A 276 -15.90 3.17 8.41
CA MET A 276 -16.53 4.48 8.53
C MET A 276 -17.10 4.58 9.94
N ILE A 277 -16.83 5.67 10.67
CA ILE A 277 -17.60 6.07 11.86
C ILE A 277 -18.98 5.43 11.70
N GLU A 278 -19.31 4.40 12.51
CA GLU A 278 -20.64 3.82 12.47
C GLU A 278 -21.52 5.04 12.62
N PRO A 279 -22.30 5.41 11.59
CA PRO A 279 -22.99 6.66 11.66
C PRO A 279 -24.08 6.32 12.67
N SER A 280 -23.89 6.78 13.91
CA SER A 280 -24.91 6.73 14.94
C SER A 280 -26.15 7.55 14.53
N SER A 281 -26.17 8.07 13.31
CA SER A 281 -27.35 8.41 12.54
C SER A 281 -27.39 7.65 11.21
N PRO A 282 -28.53 7.10 10.78
CA PRO A 282 -28.67 6.51 9.45
C PRO A 282 -28.25 7.53 8.39
N VAL A 283 -27.50 7.07 7.37
CA VAL A 283 -27.14 7.84 6.17
C VAL A 283 -28.39 8.58 5.68
N ARG A 284 -28.44 9.90 5.92
CA ARG A 284 -29.54 10.75 5.45
C ARG A 284 -29.49 10.71 3.93
N ARG A 285 -30.55 10.18 3.30
CA ARG A 285 -30.76 10.23 1.85
C ARG A 285 -30.83 11.67 1.31
N ASP A 286 -30.94 12.66 2.20
CA ASP A 286 -30.92 14.10 1.89
C ASP A 286 -29.61 14.76 2.38
N TRP A 287 -28.45 14.21 2.00
CA TRP A 287 -27.17 14.87 2.25
C TRP A 287 -26.99 16.08 1.33
N LYS A 288 -26.94 17.28 1.92
CA LYS A 288 -26.50 18.49 1.23
C LYS A 288 -25.10 18.83 1.73
N SER A 289 -24.16 19.07 0.81
CA SER A 289 -22.81 19.51 1.16
C SER A 289 -22.90 20.75 2.06
N PRO A 290 -22.18 20.79 3.19
CA PRO A 290 -22.06 22.01 3.97
C PRO A 290 -21.52 23.13 3.08
N THR A 291 -22.22 24.25 3.02
CA THR A 291 -21.78 25.44 2.29
C THR A 291 -20.76 26.21 3.15
N VAL A 292 -19.64 25.58 3.52
CA VAL A 292 -18.54 26.35 4.14
C VAL A 292 -17.80 27.07 3.04
N SER A 293 -17.89 28.40 3.03
CA SER A 293 -17.14 29.19 2.08
C SER A 293 -15.65 29.11 2.41
N ALA A 294 -14.78 29.16 1.39
CA ALA A 294 -13.32 29.18 1.58
C ALA A 294 -12.85 30.27 2.56
N HIS A 295 -13.62 31.36 2.69
CA HIS A 295 -13.31 32.50 3.53
C HIS A 295 -13.56 32.28 5.04
N GLU A 296 -14.34 31.26 5.40
CA GLU A 296 -14.69 30.94 6.80
C GLU A 296 -13.72 29.93 7.43
N LEU A 297 -12.80 29.35 6.65
CA LEU A 297 -11.78 28.44 7.15
C LEU A 297 -10.75 29.17 8.00
N THR A 298 -10.49 28.65 9.21
CA THR A 298 -9.34 29.10 10.00
C THR A 298 -8.05 28.86 9.21
N GLY A 299 -7.04 29.72 9.40
CA GLY A 299 -5.76 29.60 8.68
C GLY A 299 -5.08 28.24 8.86
N GLN A 300 -5.28 27.58 10.02
CA GLN A 300 -4.76 26.25 10.29
C GLN A 300 -5.48 25.17 9.47
N HIS A 301 -6.82 25.20 9.40
CA HIS A 301 -7.57 24.23 8.59
C HIS A 301 -7.26 24.39 7.10
N TYR A 302 -7.13 25.63 6.63
CA TYR A 302 -6.73 25.93 5.26
C TYR A 302 -5.36 25.34 4.94
N ARG A 303 -4.35 25.58 5.79
CA ARG A 303 -3.00 25.02 5.65
C ARG A 303 -3.04 23.49 5.59
N SER A 304 -3.75 22.84 6.50
CA SER A 304 -3.88 21.38 6.53
C SER A 304 -4.52 20.82 5.26
N CYS A 305 -5.60 21.43 4.77
CA CYS A 305 -6.25 21.02 3.53
C CYS A 305 -5.32 21.18 2.33
N LYS A 306 -4.62 22.32 2.24
CA LYS A 306 -3.65 22.58 1.19
C LYS A 306 -2.54 21.53 1.16
N ILE A 307 -1.92 21.22 2.31
CA ILE A 307 -0.89 20.17 2.41
C ILE A 307 -1.46 18.81 1.99
N CYS A 308 -2.69 18.47 2.40
CA CYS A 308 -3.33 17.21 2.05
C CYS A 308 -3.51 17.04 0.53
N VAL A 309 -3.97 18.11 -0.14
CA VAL A 309 -4.22 18.16 -1.58
C VAL A 309 -2.91 18.16 -2.37
N GLU A 310 -1.96 19.03 -2.03
CA GLU A 310 -0.65 19.09 -2.69
C GLU A 310 0.09 17.75 -2.56
N SER A 311 0.02 17.12 -1.39
CA SER A 311 0.62 15.79 -1.18
C SER A 311 -0.05 14.71 -2.03
N ALA A 312 -1.38 14.75 -2.20
CA ALA A 312 -2.06 13.81 -3.10
C ALA A 312 -1.59 13.97 -4.55
N ILE A 313 -1.45 15.21 -5.04
CA ILE A 313 -0.97 15.52 -6.39
C ILE A 313 0.48 15.06 -6.56
N LEU A 314 1.37 15.39 -5.62
CA LEU A 314 2.78 15.02 -5.68
C LEU A 314 3.00 13.50 -5.59
N SER A 315 2.20 12.80 -4.77
CA SER A 315 2.21 11.35 -4.75
C SER A 315 1.72 10.74 -6.06
N ALA A 316 0.69 11.32 -6.67
CA ALA A 316 0.18 10.85 -7.96
C ALA A 316 1.22 10.97 -9.08
N LYS A 317 1.99 12.06 -9.09
CA LYS A 317 3.05 12.35 -10.07
C LYS A 317 4.39 11.66 -9.79
N ALA A 318 4.53 11.02 -8.62
CA ALA A 318 5.83 10.50 -8.17
C ALA A 318 6.49 9.51 -9.14
N PHE A 319 5.68 8.75 -9.90
CA PHE A 319 6.12 7.74 -10.86
C PHE A 319 6.14 8.21 -12.31
N ASP A 320 5.82 9.46 -12.61
CA ASP A 320 5.71 9.95 -14.01
C ASP A 320 7.05 9.95 -14.76
N GLY A 321 8.18 9.92 -14.04
CA GLY A 321 9.51 9.81 -14.63
C GLY A 321 9.89 8.38 -15.05
N ILE A 322 9.04 7.38 -14.79
CA ILE A 322 9.31 5.98 -15.11
C ILE A 322 8.67 5.66 -16.47
N GLU A 323 9.50 5.55 -17.50
CA GLU A 323 9.05 5.30 -18.88
C GLU A 323 8.64 3.83 -19.12
N ASP A 324 9.34 2.90 -18.47
CA ASP A 324 9.10 1.45 -18.59
C ASP A 324 7.91 0.97 -17.75
N ARG A 325 7.59 -0.33 -17.88
CA ARG A 325 6.62 -1.00 -16.99
C ARG A 325 7.02 -0.78 -15.52
N LEU A 326 6.11 -0.20 -14.77
CA LEU A 326 6.28 0.02 -13.33
C LEU A 326 6.28 -1.32 -12.57
N VAL A 327 7.45 -1.75 -12.11
CA VAL A 327 7.64 -2.95 -11.27
C VAL A 327 7.80 -2.53 -9.82
N LEU A 328 6.76 -2.75 -9.01
CA LEU A 328 6.71 -2.38 -7.60
C LEU A 328 6.37 -3.59 -6.74
N SER A 329 6.78 -3.60 -5.47
CA SER A 329 6.47 -4.68 -4.52
C SER A 329 4.98 -5.04 -4.44
N ASN A 330 4.11 -4.04 -4.60
CA ASN A 330 2.67 -4.20 -4.63
C ASN A 330 2.03 -3.21 -5.63
N ILE A 331 1.94 -3.62 -6.90
CA ILE A 331 1.34 -2.78 -7.96
C ILE A 331 -0.16 -2.58 -7.74
N PHE A 332 -0.86 -3.58 -7.18
CA PHE A 332 -2.28 -3.47 -6.84
C PHE A 332 -2.53 -2.37 -5.81
N ALA A 333 -1.82 -2.38 -4.68
CA ALA A 333 -1.98 -1.35 -3.65
C ALA A 333 -1.61 0.04 -4.19
N THR A 334 -0.56 0.13 -5.02
CA THR A 334 -0.20 1.40 -5.67
C THR A 334 -1.33 1.92 -6.55
N ALA A 335 -1.90 1.07 -7.40
CA ALA A 335 -2.99 1.42 -8.29
C ALA A 335 -4.26 1.82 -7.53
N HIS A 336 -4.63 1.04 -6.51
CA HIS A 336 -5.79 1.35 -5.69
C HIS A 336 -5.58 2.65 -4.87
N ALA A 337 -4.36 2.93 -4.42
CA ALA A 337 -4.02 4.19 -3.76
C ALA A 337 -4.07 5.40 -4.73
N GLN A 338 -3.77 5.22 -6.02
CA GLN A 338 -3.96 6.27 -7.04
C GLN A 338 -5.45 6.52 -7.28
N PHE A 339 -6.25 5.47 -7.39
CA PHE A 339 -7.70 5.54 -7.50
C PHE A 339 -8.32 6.39 -6.36
N ARG A 340 -7.98 6.07 -5.10
CA ARG A 340 -8.50 6.81 -3.94
C ARG A 340 -8.14 8.29 -3.95
N LYS A 341 -6.94 8.65 -4.42
CA LYS A 341 -6.52 10.06 -4.52
C LYS A 341 -7.37 10.80 -5.53
N MET A 342 -7.67 10.19 -6.67
CA MET A 342 -8.54 10.81 -7.67
C MET A 342 -9.93 11.07 -7.10
N LEU A 343 -10.51 10.15 -6.34
CA LEU A 343 -11.78 10.39 -5.65
C LEU A 343 -11.72 11.60 -4.72
N VAL A 344 -10.66 11.72 -3.91
CA VAL A 344 -10.49 12.84 -2.98
C VAL A 344 -10.29 14.16 -3.74
N LEU A 345 -9.45 14.18 -4.76
CA LEU A 345 -9.19 15.40 -5.55
C LEU A 345 -10.43 15.85 -6.32
N SER A 346 -11.18 14.91 -6.92
CA SER A 346 -12.47 15.19 -7.54
C SER A 346 -13.49 15.73 -6.55
N ALA A 347 -13.57 15.18 -5.34
CA ALA A 347 -14.45 15.71 -4.29
C ALA A 347 -14.06 17.12 -3.82
N VAL A 348 -12.76 17.43 -3.78
CA VAL A 348 -12.28 18.80 -3.49
C VAL A 348 -12.65 19.76 -4.62
N TYR A 349 -12.50 19.33 -5.88
CA TYR A 349 -12.84 20.12 -7.06
C TYR A 349 -14.34 20.42 -7.15
N ASP A 350 -15.21 19.49 -6.75
CA ASP A 350 -16.66 19.66 -6.71
C ASP A 350 -17.18 20.35 -5.42
N SER A 351 -16.30 21.02 -4.67
CA SER A 351 -16.62 21.61 -3.37
C SER A 351 -16.33 23.12 -3.30
N PRO A 352 -16.76 23.83 -2.23
CA PRO A 352 -16.42 25.24 -2.04
C PRO A 352 -14.90 25.54 -1.96
N ILE A 353 -14.07 24.53 -1.71
CA ILE A 353 -12.60 24.64 -1.70
C ILE A 353 -11.94 24.21 -3.03
N HIS A 354 -12.69 24.22 -4.13
CA HIS A 354 -12.21 23.86 -5.49
C HIS A 354 -10.92 24.58 -5.89
N HIS A 355 -10.70 25.82 -5.46
CA HIS A 355 -9.49 26.59 -5.75
C HIS A 355 -8.18 25.94 -5.23
N LEU A 356 -8.25 24.93 -4.37
CA LEU A 356 -7.09 24.12 -3.97
C LEU A 356 -6.65 23.12 -5.04
N VAL A 357 -7.50 22.82 -6.03
CA VAL A 357 -7.25 21.88 -7.12
C VAL A 357 -7.58 22.55 -8.44
N GLU A 358 -6.58 22.85 -9.25
CA GLU A 358 -6.80 23.39 -10.60
C GLU A 358 -7.27 22.28 -11.56
N GLY A 359 -8.27 22.58 -12.40
CA GLY A 359 -8.79 21.64 -13.40
C GLY A 359 -7.72 21.19 -14.41
N SER A 360 -6.83 22.12 -14.78
CA SER A 360 -5.64 21.88 -15.63
C SER A 360 -4.68 20.83 -15.07
N ILE A 361 -4.71 20.60 -13.75
CA ILE A 361 -3.91 19.57 -13.07
C ILE A 361 -4.74 18.30 -12.87
N LEU A 362 -6.01 18.43 -12.50
CA LEU A 362 -6.87 17.29 -12.16
C LEU A 362 -7.21 16.42 -13.38
N GLU A 363 -7.60 17.03 -14.49
CA GLU A 363 -8.04 16.29 -15.69
C GLU A 363 -6.93 15.37 -16.24
N PRO A 364 -5.68 15.85 -16.50
CA PRO A 364 -4.61 14.95 -16.93
C PRO A 364 -4.27 13.86 -15.91
N LEU A 365 -4.40 14.16 -14.61
CA LEU A 365 -4.14 13.16 -13.56
C LEU A 365 -5.22 12.06 -13.55
N LEU A 366 -6.49 12.41 -13.74
CA LEU A 366 -7.59 11.48 -13.87
C LEU A 366 -7.40 10.58 -15.09
N GLU A 367 -7.21 11.16 -16.27
CA GLU A 367 -7.01 10.41 -17.52
C GLU A 367 -5.84 9.42 -17.41
N ARG A 368 -4.70 9.89 -16.89
CA ARG A 368 -3.52 9.06 -16.69
C ARG A 368 -3.80 7.92 -15.71
N THR A 369 -4.52 8.19 -14.62
CA THR A 369 -4.86 7.18 -13.61
C THR A 369 -5.83 6.15 -14.18
N ILE A 370 -6.86 6.57 -14.92
CA ILE A 370 -7.79 5.68 -15.64
C ILE A 370 -7.01 4.76 -16.58
N ARG A 371 -6.11 5.32 -17.40
CA ARG A 371 -5.27 4.54 -18.32
C ARG A 371 -4.40 3.53 -17.58
N PHE A 372 -3.82 3.92 -16.44
CA PHE A 372 -3.01 3.02 -15.61
C PHE A 372 -3.82 1.86 -15.02
N LEU A 373 -5.04 2.13 -14.54
CA LEU A 373 -5.95 1.10 -14.02
C LEU A 373 -6.41 0.15 -15.13
N LEU A 374 -6.78 0.68 -16.30
CA LEU A 374 -7.21 -0.11 -17.47
C LEU A 374 -6.10 -1.04 -17.97
N ARG A 375 -4.84 -0.62 -17.97
CA ARG A 375 -3.68 -1.47 -18.31
C ARG A 375 -3.59 -2.72 -17.44
N ASN A 376 -4.10 -2.67 -16.20
CA ASN A 376 -4.14 -3.80 -15.27
C ASN A 376 -5.55 -4.41 -15.14
N GLY A 377 -6.51 -3.95 -15.94
CA GLY A 377 -7.91 -4.35 -15.84
C GLY A 377 -8.19 -5.77 -16.35
N SER A 378 -7.33 -6.32 -17.23
CA SER A 378 -7.43 -7.71 -17.70
C SER A 378 -7.11 -8.70 -16.57
N ILE A 379 -6.10 -8.38 -15.75
CA ILE A 379 -5.61 -9.22 -14.65
C ILE A 379 -6.30 -8.96 -13.30
N SER A 380 -6.96 -7.80 -13.12
CA SER A 380 -7.66 -7.46 -11.87
C SER A 380 -9.06 -6.92 -12.12
N PRO A 381 -10.13 -7.64 -11.70
CA PRO A 381 -11.49 -7.14 -11.82
C PRO A 381 -11.74 -5.90 -10.95
N THR A 382 -11.05 -5.78 -9.80
CA THR A 382 -11.13 -4.61 -8.93
C THR A 382 -10.57 -3.37 -9.61
N LEU A 383 -9.37 -3.43 -10.21
CA LEU A 383 -8.80 -2.27 -10.91
C LEU A 383 -9.63 -1.88 -12.15
N ARG A 384 -10.31 -2.85 -12.77
CA ARG A 384 -11.28 -2.58 -13.85
C ARG A 384 -12.50 -1.83 -13.32
N ALA A 385 -13.02 -2.18 -12.15
CA ALA A 385 -14.11 -1.45 -11.51
C ALA A 385 -13.68 -0.04 -11.11
N ASP A 386 -12.50 0.11 -10.50
CA ASP A 386 -11.91 1.40 -10.15
C ASP A 386 -11.78 2.32 -11.37
N ALA A 387 -11.33 1.78 -12.51
CA ALA A 387 -11.23 2.54 -13.77
C ALA A 387 -12.59 3.03 -14.27
N ARG A 388 -13.64 2.20 -14.18
CA ARG A 388 -15.00 2.57 -14.59
C ARG A 388 -15.55 3.71 -13.74
N ILE A 389 -15.40 3.61 -12.42
CA ILE A 389 -15.84 4.65 -11.48
C ILE A 389 -15.16 5.99 -11.80
N LEU A 390 -13.84 5.99 -12.05
CA LEU A 390 -13.15 7.23 -12.40
C LEU A 390 -13.53 7.77 -13.77
N SER A 391 -13.88 6.90 -14.73
CA SER A 391 -14.34 7.34 -16.05
C SER A 391 -15.68 8.08 -15.93
N GLU A 392 -16.63 7.54 -15.17
CA GLU A 392 -17.91 8.20 -14.90
C GLU A 392 -17.73 9.55 -14.17
N ILE A 393 -16.79 9.62 -13.22
CA ILE A 393 -16.45 10.88 -12.52
C ILE A 393 -15.83 11.89 -13.48
N HIS A 394 -14.94 11.45 -14.37
CA HIS A 394 -14.31 12.31 -15.37
C HIS A 394 -15.35 12.93 -16.30
N GLU A 395 -16.23 12.12 -16.89
CA GLU A 395 -17.33 12.58 -17.75
C GLU A 395 -18.22 13.59 -17.01
N ARG A 396 -18.59 13.30 -15.76
CA ARG A 396 -19.43 14.20 -14.97
C ARG A 396 -18.78 15.56 -14.71
N ILE A 397 -17.48 15.60 -14.42
CA ILE A 397 -16.78 16.84 -14.03
C ILE A 397 -16.41 17.69 -15.26
N PHE A 398 -15.96 17.07 -16.36
CA PHE A 398 -15.38 17.79 -17.50
C PHE A 398 -16.25 17.79 -18.76
N GLU A 399 -17.12 16.79 -18.95
CA GLU A 399 -17.98 16.70 -20.15
C GLU A 399 -19.41 17.18 -19.88
N GLY A 400 -19.93 17.00 -18.66
CA GLY A 400 -21.26 17.47 -18.25
C GLY A 400 -21.45 18.99 -18.20
N ALA A 401 -20.36 19.78 -18.24
CA ALA A 401 -20.42 21.25 -18.25
C ALA A 401 -20.75 21.86 -19.63
N LEU A 402 -20.75 21.04 -20.70
CA LEU A 402 -21.07 21.48 -22.07
C LEU A 402 -22.56 21.31 -22.43
N SER A 403 -23.37 20.71 -21.56
CA SER A 403 -24.81 20.47 -21.79
C SER A 403 -25.76 21.54 -21.21
N ASP A 404 -25.23 22.54 -20.50
CA ASP A 404 -26.01 23.63 -19.88
C ASP A 404 -25.77 25.03 -20.54
N ILE A 405 -25.26 25.07 -21.77
CA ILE A 405 -25.23 26.25 -22.66
C ILE A 405 -26.07 25.95 -23.89
#